data_AF-W7QC72-F1
#
_entry.id   AF-W7QC72-F1
#
_cell.length_a   1.000
_cell.length_b   1.000
_cell.length_c   1.000
_cell.angle_alpha   90.00
_cell.angle_beta   90.00
_cell.angle_gamma   90.00
#
_symmetry.space_group_name_H-M   'P 1'
#
loop_
_entity.id
_entity.type
_entity.pdbx_description
1 polymer ?
#
loop_
_entity_poly.entity_id
_entity_poly.type
_entity_poly.pdbx_seq_one_letter_code
_entity_poly.pdbx_strand_id
1 'polypeptide(L)'
;MSQPTSGFHQRLQALSPRQQQAFMAALCERLLPNYGLYAQTTGEGNPAGLRAILDLVWEQLAVREARIDFDRQAEKLAELEPMAVDDSFGVRRALEAVVALSALLDTLRGEAPDAVLEVSRVSKGGVRAFIELTEGEEDAQRLAVLIREHPLMADETEFQDAVLEAAEESLDREALKALRRLGRNGGVSNLGLSLE
;
A
#
# COMPACT_ATOMS: atom_id res chain seq x y z
N MET A 1 -6.99 13.20 -32.88
CA MET A 1 -6.13 13.96 -31.97
C MET A 1 -6.26 13.31 -30.61
N SER A 2 -5.32 12.43 -30.24
CA SER A 2 -5.33 11.78 -28.93
C SER A 2 -5.03 12.85 -27.88
N GLN A 3 -5.91 13.03 -26.90
CA GLN A 3 -5.62 13.89 -25.77
C GLN A 3 -4.35 13.39 -25.06
N PRO A 4 -3.50 14.28 -24.53
CA PRO A 4 -2.42 13.83 -23.66
C PRO A 4 -3.06 13.17 -22.43
N THR A 5 -2.87 11.86 -22.28
CA THR A 5 -3.23 11.15 -21.06
C THR A 5 -2.54 11.88 -19.91
N SER A 6 -3.30 12.41 -18.95
CA SER A 6 -2.75 13.06 -17.76
C SER A 6 -1.80 12.10 -17.04
N GLY A 7 -0.70 12.63 -16.48
CA GLY A 7 0.29 11.80 -15.79
C GLY A 7 -0.31 11.12 -14.56
N PHE A 8 0.23 9.95 -14.19
CA PHE A 8 -0.24 9.13 -13.06
C PHE A 8 -0.56 9.93 -11.79
N HIS A 9 0.36 10.78 -11.31
CA HIS A 9 0.13 11.58 -10.10
C HIS A 9 -1.03 12.58 -10.26
N GLN A 10 -1.17 13.20 -11.43
CA GLN A 10 -2.25 14.15 -11.69
C GLN A 10 -3.61 13.44 -11.70
N ARG A 11 -3.69 12.26 -12.31
CA ARG A 11 -4.88 11.40 -12.29
C ARG A 11 -5.25 11.00 -10.86
N LEU A 12 -4.25 10.53 -10.11
CA LEU A 12 -4.43 10.09 -8.73
C LEU A 12 -4.93 11.21 -7.81
N GLN A 13 -4.40 12.43 -7.95
CA GLN A 13 -4.87 13.60 -7.19
C GLN A 13 -6.24 14.10 -7.64
N ALA A 14 -6.64 13.87 -8.88
CA ALA A 14 -7.95 14.27 -9.40
C ALA A 14 -9.10 13.38 -8.92
N LEU A 15 -8.80 12.21 -8.34
CA LEU A 15 -9.78 11.32 -7.73
C LEU A 15 -10.51 11.99 -6.56
N SER A 16 -11.77 11.60 -6.35
CA SER A 16 -12.49 11.97 -5.12
C SER A 16 -11.84 11.34 -3.88
N PRO A 17 -12.06 11.88 -2.67
CA PRO A 17 -11.48 11.31 -1.44
C PRO A 17 -11.76 9.82 -1.26
N ARG A 18 -12.99 9.37 -1.56
CA ARG A 18 -13.37 7.95 -1.48
C ARG A 18 -12.60 7.08 -2.48
N GLN A 19 -12.30 7.60 -3.67
CA GLN A 19 -11.53 6.89 -4.69
C GLN A 19 -10.04 6.83 -4.31
N GLN A 20 -9.48 7.92 -3.77
CA GLN A 20 -8.12 7.93 -3.23
C GLN A 20 -7.97 6.93 -2.07
N GLN A 21 -8.93 6.89 -1.15
CA GLN A 21 -8.96 5.92 -0.04
C GLN A 21 -9.06 4.48 -0.55
N ALA A 22 -9.83 4.21 -1.60
CA ALA A 22 -9.92 2.88 -2.21
C ALA A 22 -8.60 2.46 -2.89
N PHE A 23 -7.93 3.39 -3.56
CA PHE A 23 -6.58 3.19 -4.10
C PHE A 23 -5.57 2.86 -2.99
N MET A 24 -5.55 3.66 -1.91
CA MET A 24 -4.67 3.44 -0.76
C MET A 24 -4.96 2.10 -0.07
N ALA A 25 -6.24 1.72 0.07
CA ALA A 25 -6.63 0.45 0.66
C ALA A 25 -6.12 -0.74 -0.17
N ALA A 26 -6.17 -0.66 -1.49
CA ALA A 26 -5.61 -1.68 -2.38
C ALA A 26 -4.08 -1.78 -2.27
N LEU A 27 -3.36 -0.66 -2.10
CA LEU A 27 -1.92 -0.70 -1.82
C LEU A 27 -1.62 -1.29 -0.43
N CYS A 28 -2.43 -1.00 0.59
CA CYS A 28 -2.29 -1.62 1.90
C CYS A 28 -2.49 -3.14 1.85
N GLU A 29 -3.43 -3.63 1.03
CA GLU A 29 -3.59 -5.07 0.77
C GLU A 29 -2.29 -5.68 0.19
N ARG A 30 -1.66 -4.98 -0.76
CA ARG A 30 -0.40 -5.38 -1.40
C ARG A 30 0.78 -5.40 -0.45
N LEU A 31 0.80 -4.52 0.55
CA LEU A 31 1.89 -4.42 1.52
C LEU A 31 1.76 -5.42 2.68
N LEU A 32 0.54 -5.91 2.95
CA LEU A 32 0.24 -6.76 4.10
C LEU A 32 1.13 -8.02 4.22
N PRO A 33 1.50 -8.74 3.14
CA PRO A 33 2.36 -9.91 3.25
C PRO A 33 3.77 -9.59 3.81
N ASN A 34 4.28 -8.36 3.60
CA ASN A 34 5.58 -7.95 4.16
C ASN A 34 5.56 -7.96 5.69
N TYR A 35 4.49 -7.45 6.29
CA TYR A 35 4.32 -7.48 7.75
C TYR A 35 4.17 -8.92 8.27
N GLY A 36 3.44 -9.76 7.53
CA GLY A 36 3.31 -11.17 7.89
C GLY A 36 4.66 -11.91 7.85
N LEU A 37 5.51 -11.63 6.86
CA LEU A 37 6.83 -12.25 6.73
C LEU A 37 7.76 -11.82 7.87
N TYR A 38 7.71 -10.54 8.25
CA TYR A 38 8.36 -10.06 9.48
C TYR A 38 7.89 -10.89 10.68
N ALA A 39 6.56 -10.98 10.88
CA ALA A 39 6.02 -11.66 12.05
C ALA A 39 6.36 -13.15 12.10
N GLN A 40 6.39 -13.82 10.94
CA GLN A 40 6.82 -15.21 10.83
C GLN A 40 8.31 -15.39 11.15
N THR A 41 9.15 -14.43 10.73
CA THR A 41 10.61 -14.53 10.86
C THR A 41 11.07 -14.18 12.27
N THR A 42 10.46 -13.18 12.91
CA THR A 42 10.86 -12.69 14.24
C THR A 42 10.06 -13.34 15.37
N GLY A 43 8.88 -13.88 15.08
CA GLY A 43 7.92 -14.32 16.10
C GLY A 43 7.21 -13.16 16.81
N GLU A 44 7.35 -11.94 16.31
CA GLU A 44 6.77 -10.71 16.87
C GLU A 44 5.69 -10.12 15.96
N GLY A 45 4.90 -9.17 16.46
CA GLY A 45 3.86 -8.51 15.66
C GLY A 45 2.55 -9.30 15.55
N ASN A 46 1.51 -8.65 15.02
CA ASN A 46 0.17 -9.21 14.92
C ASN A 46 -0.49 -8.90 13.56
N PRO A 47 -0.24 -9.75 12.54
CA PRO A 47 -0.79 -9.57 11.19
C PRO A 47 -2.33 -9.56 11.16
N ALA A 48 -2.97 -10.29 12.08
CA ALA A 48 -4.43 -10.31 12.20
C ALA A 48 -4.98 -8.94 12.64
N GLY A 49 -4.23 -8.18 13.43
CA GLY A 49 -4.55 -6.81 13.82
C GLY A 49 -4.60 -5.86 12.61
N LEU A 50 -3.54 -5.84 11.79
CA LEU A 50 -3.51 -5.03 10.56
C LEU A 50 -4.65 -5.43 9.61
N ARG A 51 -4.88 -6.74 9.44
CA ARG A 51 -5.98 -7.26 8.62
C ARG A 51 -7.34 -6.76 9.10
N ALA A 52 -7.60 -6.81 10.40
CA ALA A 52 -8.88 -6.38 10.97
C ALA A 52 -9.12 -4.88 10.76
N ILE A 53 -8.09 -4.05 10.90
CA ILE A 53 -8.20 -2.60 10.63
C ILE A 53 -8.47 -2.35 9.14
N LEU A 54 -7.73 -3.00 8.24
CA LEU A 54 -7.95 -2.86 6.81
C LEU A 54 -9.33 -3.39 6.37
N ASP A 55 -9.88 -4.41 7.04
CA ASP A 55 -11.26 -4.86 6.83
C ASP A 55 -12.29 -3.78 7.14
N LEU A 56 -12.11 -3.05 8.24
CA LEU A 56 -12.97 -1.92 8.59
C LEU A 56 -12.88 -0.80 7.56
N VAL A 57 -11.69 -0.52 7.00
CA VAL A 57 -11.56 0.44 5.90
C VAL A 57 -12.40 0.01 4.68
N TRP A 58 -12.34 -1.26 4.29
CA TRP A 58 -13.18 -1.77 3.19
C TRP A 58 -14.67 -1.73 3.51
N GLU A 59 -15.06 -1.95 4.77
CA GLU A 59 -16.44 -1.79 5.22
C GLU A 59 -16.91 -0.34 5.09
N GLN A 60 -16.10 0.63 5.56
CA GLN A 60 -16.38 2.06 5.42
C GLN A 60 -16.55 2.47 3.95
N LEU A 61 -15.71 1.92 3.06
CA LEU A 61 -15.78 2.20 1.63
C LEU A 61 -17.05 1.61 0.98
N ALA A 62 -17.53 0.47 1.47
CA ALA A 62 -18.67 -0.26 0.90
C ALA A 62 -20.03 0.15 1.47
N VAL A 63 -20.08 0.56 2.73
CA VAL A 63 -21.32 0.84 3.48
C VAL A 63 -21.36 2.31 3.87
N ARG A 64 -22.25 3.07 3.22
CA ARG A 64 -22.36 4.53 3.41
C ARG A 64 -22.69 4.92 4.85
N GLU A 65 -23.45 4.08 5.55
CA GLU A 65 -23.91 4.31 6.92
C GLU A 65 -22.98 3.72 7.99
N ALA A 66 -21.84 3.11 7.61
CA ALA A 66 -20.88 2.58 8.56
C ALA A 66 -20.39 3.70 9.50
N ARG A 67 -20.39 3.39 10.79
CA ARG A 67 -19.91 4.29 11.86
C ARG A 67 -18.73 3.62 12.54
N ILE A 68 -17.58 3.72 11.89
CA ILE A 68 -16.34 3.18 12.41
C ILE A 68 -15.59 4.29 13.14
N ASP A 69 -15.13 3.97 14.34
CA ASP A 69 -14.27 4.84 15.16
C ASP A 69 -12.81 4.66 14.69
N PHE A 70 -12.39 5.54 13.78
CA PHE A 70 -11.04 5.51 13.22
C PHE A 70 -9.97 6.10 14.14
N ASP A 71 -10.34 6.92 15.13
CA ASP A 71 -9.41 7.35 16.17
C ASP A 71 -8.96 6.15 16.99
N ARG A 72 -9.92 5.33 17.44
CA ARG A 72 -9.62 4.08 18.13
C ARG A 72 -8.87 3.08 17.26
N GLN A 73 -9.10 3.04 15.95
CA GLN A 73 -8.34 2.14 15.07
C GLN A 73 -6.90 2.63 14.86
N ALA A 74 -6.67 3.95 14.84
CA ALA A 74 -5.33 4.52 14.78
C ALA A 74 -4.52 4.22 16.05
N GLU A 75 -5.14 4.34 17.24
CA GLU A 75 -4.52 3.94 18.52
C GLU A 75 -4.09 2.47 18.50
N LYS A 76 -4.98 1.57 18.07
CA LYS A 76 -4.64 0.14 17.92
C LYS A 76 -3.55 -0.09 16.88
N LEU A 77 -3.52 0.67 15.79
CA LEU A 77 -2.51 0.51 14.75
C LEU A 77 -1.11 0.86 15.27
N ALA A 78 -1.00 1.89 16.10
CA ALA A 78 0.27 2.29 16.72
C ALA A 78 0.86 1.17 17.60
N GLU A 79 0.01 0.38 18.28
CA GLU A 79 0.44 -0.80 19.05
C GLU A 79 0.98 -1.94 18.17
N LEU A 80 0.75 -1.90 16.86
CA LEU A 80 1.15 -2.92 15.89
C LEU A 80 2.44 -2.54 15.15
N GLU A 81 3.01 -1.36 15.42
CA GLU A 81 4.30 -0.97 14.86
C GLU A 81 5.39 -1.99 15.22
N PRO A 82 6.18 -2.47 14.24
CA PRO A 82 7.31 -3.35 14.52
C PRO A 82 8.29 -2.69 15.48
N MET A 83 8.74 -3.42 16.50
CA MET A 83 9.75 -2.88 17.41
C MET A 83 11.06 -2.70 16.64
N ALA A 84 11.63 -1.49 16.67
CA ALA A 84 12.90 -1.16 16.01
C ALA A 84 14.14 -1.73 16.73
N VAL A 85 14.05 -2.95 17.28
CA VAL A 85 15.17 -3.59 18.01
C VAL A 85 16.32 -3.92 17.06
N ASP A 86 16.00 -4.23 15.81
CA ASP A 86 16.95 -4.22 14.70
C ASP A 86 16.42 -3.35 13.54
N ASP A 87 17.32 -2.67 12.83
CA ASP A 87 17.00 -1.93 11.59
C ASP A 87 17.06 -2.89 10.39
N SER A 88 16.56 -4.11 10.58
CA SER A 88 16.57 -5.12 9.52
C SER A 88 15.69 -4.69 8.36
N PHE A 89 15.99 -5.24 7.19
CA PHE A 89 15.18 -5.03 6.01
C PHE A 89 13.71 -5.42 6.26
N GLY A 90 13.47 -6.56 6.91
CA GLY A 90 12.13 -7.04 7.23
C GLY A 90 11.34 -6.09 8.14
N VAL A 91 11.97 -5.57 9.21
CA VAL A 91 11.35 -4.57 10.10
C VAL A 91 10.93 -3.32 9.33
N ARG A 92 11.79 -2.80 8.44
CA ARG A 92 11.45 -1.63 7.62
C ARG A 92 10.28 -1.88 6.67
N ARG A 93 10.22 -3.05 6.03
CA ARG A 93 9.10 -3.41 5.14
C ARG A 93 7.79 -3.61 5.90
N ALA A 94 7.85 -4.13 7.12
CA ALA A 94 6.69 -4.24 7.99
C ALA A 94 6.22 -2.86 8.49
N LEU A 95 7.15 -1.97 8.85
CA LEU A 95 6.84 -0.60 9.27
C LEU A 95 6.17 0.19 8.14
N GLU A 96 6.66 0.04 6.90
CA GLU A 96 6.03 0.67 5.72
C GLU A 96 4.57 0.26 5.54
N ALA A 97 4.21 -1.00 5.82
CA ALA A 97 2.82 -1.47 5.76
C ALA A 97 1.95 -0.77 6.83
N VAL A 98 2.50 -0.58 8.04
CA VAL A 98 1.82 0.14 9.13
C VAL A 98 1.68 1.62 8.82
N VAL A 99 2.73 2.26 8.33
CA VAL A 99 2.73 3.69 7.93
C VAL A 99 1.75 3.94 6.80
N ALA A 100 1.69 3.08 5.78
CA ALA A 100 0.73 3.20 4.69
C ALA A 100 -0.72 3.11 5.18
N LEU A 101 -1.01 2.16 6.09
CA LEU A 101 -2.33 2.03 6.68
C LEU A 101 -2.67 3.21 7.60
N SER A 102 -1.68 3.73 8.35
CA SER A 102 -1.85 4.91 9.21
C SER A 102 -2.24 6.14 8.40
N ALA A 103 -1.50 6.42 7.32
CA ALA A 103 -1.82 7.51 6.39
C ALA A 103 -3.24 7.37 5.79
N LEU A 104 -3.69 6.15 5.52
CA LEU A 104 -5.08 5.90 5.09
C LEU A 104 -6.08 6.22 6.19
N LEU A 105 -5.83 5.82 7.44
CA LEU A 105 -6.70 6.20 8.57
C LEU A 105 -6.75 7.72 8.75
N ASP A 106 -5.64 8.43 8.59
CA ASP A 106 -5.59 9.89 8.66
C ASP A 106 -6.46 10.55 7.60
N THR A 107 -6.50 10.01 6.37
CA THR A 107 -7.42 10.51 5.34
C THR A 107 -8.89 10.29 5.71
N LEU A 108 -9.21 9.16 6.36
CA LEU A 108 -10.57 8.83 6.79
C LEU A 108 -11.03 9.73 7.95
N ARG A 109 -10.08 10.20 8.77
CA ARG A 109 -10.30 11.20 9.82
C ARG A 109 -10.30 12.64 9.30
N GLY A 110 -9.91 12.85 8.04
CA GLY A 110 -9.81 14.17 7.42
C GLY A 110 -8.56 14.95 7.82
N GLU A 111 -7.55 14.29 8.40
CA GLU A 111 -6.32 14.91 8.91
C GLU A 111 -5.22 15.03 7.83
N ALA A 112 -5.20 14.10 6.87
CA ALA A 112 -4.17 14.06 5.82
C ALA A 112 -4.75 13.81 4.41
N PRO A 113 -5.60 14.71 3.86
CA PRO A 113 -6.34 14.47 2.62
C PRO A 113 -5.45 14.21 1.38
N ASP A 114 -4.19 14.66 1.39
CA ASP A 114 -3.26 14.52 0.25
C ASP A 114 -2.31 13.30 0.38
N ALA A 115 -2.50 12.44 1.39
CA ALA A 115 -1.58 11.34 1.70
C ALA A 115 -1.53 10.22 0.65
N VAL A 116 -2.44 10.22 -0.34
CA VAL A 116 -2.51 9.21 -1.42
C VAL A 116 -1.20 9.06 -2.19
N LEU A 117 -0.49 10.18 -2.43
CA LEU A 117 0.81 10.15 -3.12
C LEU A 117 1.90 9.53 -2.27
N GLU A 118 1.87 9.74 -0.96
CA GLU A 118 2.84 9.15 -0.04
C GLU A 118 2.67 7.63 0.02
N VAL A 119 1.44 7.12 0.08
CA VAL A 119 1.19 5.67 0.06
C VAL A 119 1.65 5.02 -1.25
N SER A 120 1.43 5.68 -2.38
CA SER A 120 1.98 5.25 -3.68
C SER A 120 3.51 5.15 -3.66
N ARG A 121 4.17 6.17 -3.08
CA ARG A 121 5.63 6.24 -2.95
C ARG A 121 6.19 5.22 -1.97
N VAL A 122 5.53 4.96 -0.84
CA VAL A 122 5.94 3.94 0.13
C VAL A 122 6.04 2.58 -0.54
N SER A 123 5.03 2.19 -1.34
CA SER A 123 5.06 0.91 -2.03
C SER A 123 6.21 0.80 -3.03
N LYS A 124 6.42 1.82 -3.90
CA LYS A 124 7.55 1.86 -4.84
C LYS A 124 8.91 1.97 -4.14
N GLY A 125 8.97 2.67 -3.01
CA GLY A 125 10.15 2.82 -2.17
C GLY A 125 10.63 1.49 -1.59
N GLY A 126 9.70 0.65 -1.14
CA GLY A 126 10.00 -0.72 -0.70
C GLY A 126 10.62 -1.58 -1.82
N VAL A 127 10.07 -1.51 -3.03
CA VAL A 127 10.61 -2.22 -4.21
C VAL A 127 12.01 -1.72 -4.56
N ARG A 128 12.21 -0.40 -4.60
CA ARG A 128 13.52 0.22 -4.80
C ARG A 128 14.52 -0.29 -3.78
N ALA A 129 14.18 -0.26 -2.49
CA ALA A 129 15.06 -0.72 -1.43
C ALA A 129 15.40 -2.22 -1.54
N PHE A 130 14.45 -3.04 -2.01
CA PHE A 130 14.71 -4.47 -2.25
C PHE A 130 15.73 -4.66 -3.37
N ILE A 131 15.53 -3.99 -4.50
CA ILE A 131 16.46 -4.04 -5.65
C ILE A 131 17.86 -3.56 -5.24
N GLU A 132 17.94 -2.47 -4.47
CA GLU A 132 19.22 -1.98 -3.92
C GLU A 132 19.94 -3.04 -3.09
N LEU A 133 19.18 -3.76 -2.25
CA LEU A 133 19.74 -4.81 -1.41
C LEU A 133 20.20 -6.03 -2.21
N THR A 134 19.46 -6.46 -3.23
CA THR A 134 19.73 -7.70 -3.96
C THR A 134 20.77 -7.55 -5.07
N GLU A 135 20.81 -6.39 -5.74
CA GLU A 135 21.67 -6.17 -6.91
C GLU A 135 23.03 -5.56 -6.52
N GLY A 136 23.11 -4.82 -5.40
CA GLY A 136 24.37 -4.35 -4.83
C GLY A 136 25.15 -3.35 -5.69
N GLU A 137 24.48 -2.58 -6.56
CA GLU A 137 25.12 -1.54 -7.37
C GLU A 137 25.37 -0.26 -6.55
N GLU A 138 26.63 0.17 -6.49
CA GLU A 138 27.07 1.33 -5.69
C GLU A 138 27.06 2.63 -6.51
N ASP A 139 27.14 2.55 -7.85
CA ASP A 139 27.03 3.72 -8.71
C ASP A 139 25.57 4.18 -8.81
N ALA A 140 25.29 5.37 -8.29
CA ALA A 140 23.94 5.91 -8.21
C ALA A 140 23.24 6.05 -9.59
N GLN A 141 23.99 6.32 -10.67
CA GLN A 141 23.39 6.48 -11.99
C GLN A 141 23.02 5.13 -12.59
N ARG A 142 23.89 4.12 -12.46
CA ARG A 142 23.61 2.75 -12.89
C ARG A 142 22.50 2.13 -12.08
N LEU A 143 22.51 2.32 -10.77
CA LEU A 143 21.47 1.84 -9.87
C LEU A 143 20.10 2.44 -10.26
N ALA A 144 20.03 3.74 -10.58
CA ALA A 144 18.79 4.36 -11.03
C ALA A 144 18.25 3.76 -12.34
N VAL A 145 19.14 3.44 -13.29
CA VAL A 145 18.77 2.74 -14.53
C VAL A 145 18.29 1.33 -14.23
N LEU A 146 19.02 0.60 -13.39
CA LEU A 146 18.70 -0.75 -12.97
C LEU A 146 17.31 -0.79 -12.32
N ILE A 147 17.05 0.03 -11.31
CA ILE A 147 15.76 0.11 -10.62
C ILE A 147 14.63 0.35 -11.61
N ARG A 148 14.81 1.29 -12.55
CA ARG A 148 13.78 1.64 -13.55
C ARG A 148 13.47 0.47 -14.49
N GLU A 149 14.47 -0.32 -14.85
CA GLU A 149 14.35 -1.42 -15.81
C GLU A 149 14.07 -2.77 -15.14
N HIS A 150 14.09 -2.83 -13.81
CA HIS A 150 13.92 -4.05 -13.05
C HIS A 150 12.47 -4.58 -13.15
N PRO A 151 12.27 -5.90 -13.37
CA PRO A 151 10.94 -6.50 -13.49
C PRO A 151 10.01 -6.22 -12.29
N LEU A 152 10.52 -6.21 -11.06
CA LEU A 152 9.70 -5.86 -9.88
C LEU A 152 9.20 -4.41 -9.90
N MET A 153 9.99 -3.46 -10.42
CA MET A 153 9.55 -2.07 -10.51
C MET A 153 8.51 -1.90 -11.63
N ALA A 154 8.66 -2.66 -12.72
CA ALA A 154 7.65 -2.73 -13.77
C ALA A 154 6.34 -3.30 -13.23
N ASP A 155 6.38 -4.45 -12.53
CA ASP A 155 5.22 -5.08 -11.89
C ASP A 155 4.51 -4.13 -10.92
N GLU A 156 5.25 -3.44 -10.04
CA GLU A 156 4.66 -2.49 -9.10
C GLU A 156 4.06 -1.26 -9.80
N THR A 157 4.65 -0.83 -10.92
CA THR A 157 4.09 0.28 -11.71
C THR A 157 2.80 -0.15 -12.41
N GLU A 158 2.79 -1.30 -13.07
CA GLU A 158 1.61 -1.88 -13.72
C GLU A 158 0.49 -2.15 -12.72
N PHE A 159 0.83 -2.67 -11.54
CA PHE A 159 -0.12 -2.87 -10.44
C PHE A 159 -0.78 -1.56 -10.01
N GLN A 160 0.01 -0.51 -9.75
CA GLN A 160 -0.55 0.79 -9.35
C GLN A 160 -1.37 1.44 -10.46
N ASP A 161 -0.98 1.30 -11.72
CA ASP A 161 -1.76 1.78 -12.87
C ASP A 161 -3.11 1.06 -12.93
N ALA A 162 -3.15 -0.27 -12.79
CA ALA A 162 -4.38 -1.05 -12.78
C ALA A 162 -5.30 -0.69 -11.58
N VAL A 163 -4.71 -0.46 -10.40
CA VAL A 163 -5.47 -0.02 -9.21
C VAL A 163 -6.03 1.39 -9.41
N LEU A 164 -5.26 2.31 -10.01
CA LEU A 164 -5.72 3.66 -10.34
C LEU A 164 -6.87 3.62 -11.34
N GLU A 165 -6.73 2.86 -12.43
CA GLU A 165 -7.79 2.70 -13.43
C GLU A 165 -9.09 2.16 -12.81
N ALA A 166 -9.00 1.12 -11.97
CA ALA A 166 -10.15 0.59 -11.27
C ALA A 166 -10.74 1.57 -10.24
N ALA A 167 -9.93 2.43 -9.62
CA ALA A 167 -10.38 3.45 -8.67
C ALA A 167 -11.02 4.66 -9.35
N GLU A 168 -10.67 4.96 -10.60
CA GLU A 168 -11.30 6.04 -11.41
C GLU A 168 -12.75 5.71 -11.79
N GLU A 169 -13.11 4.43 -11.87
CA GLU A 169 -14.46 3.97 -12.14
C GLU A 169 -15.42 4.19 -10.96
N SER A 170 -16.72 3.91 -11.18
CA SER A 170 -17.73 3.97 -10.13
C SER A 170 -17.52 2.86 -9.10
N LEU A 171 -17.26 3.26 -7.84
CA LEU A 171 -17.02 2.34 -6.72
C LEU A 171 -18.33 1.79 -6.11
N ASP A 172 -19.02 0.96 -6.88
CA ASP A 172 -20.09 0.13 -6.35
C ASP A 172 -19.55 -1.08 -5.56
N ARG A 173 -20.46 -1.91 -5.04
CA ARG A 173 -20.09 -3.04 -4.19
C ARG A 173 -19.25 -4.09 -4.93
N GLU A 174 -19.52 -4.35 -6.20
CA GLU A 174 -18.77 -5.36 -6.97
C GLU A 174 -17.43 -4.81 -7.42
N ALA A 175 -17.37 -3.53 -7.82
CA ALA A 175 -16.13 -2.82 -8.12
C ALA A 175 -15.19 -2.81 -6.91
N LEU A 176 -15.68 -2.50 -5.70
CA LEU A 176 -14.87 -2.55 -4.48
C LEU A 176 -14.37 -3.96 -4.15
N LYS A 177 -15.19 -4.99 -4.34
CA LYS A 177 -14.74 -6.38 -4.18
C LYS A 177 -13.65 -6.75 -5.19
N ALA A 178 -13.80 -6.31 -6.44
CA ALA A 178 -12.82 -6.55 -7.49
C ALA A 178 -11.51 -5.83 -7.18
N LEU A 179 -11.57 -4.55 -6.81
CA LEU A 179 -10.41 -3.75 -6.42
C LEU A 179 -9.70 -4.33 -5.20
N ARG A 180 -10.45 -4.82 -4.21
CA ARG A 180 -9.88 -5.52 -3.06
C ARG A 180 -9.17 -6.83 -3.45
N ARG A 181 -9.74 -7.60 -4.39
CA ARG A 181 -9.10 -8.81 -4.92
C ARG A 181 -7.83 -8.47 -5.70
N LEU A 182 -7.86 -7.40 -6.51
CA LEU A 182 -6.69 -6.87 -7.21
C LEU A 182 -5.61 -6.49 -6.20
N GLY A 183 -5.96 -5.69 -5.18
CA GLY A 183 -5.03 -5.26 -4.12
C GLY A 183 -4.35 -6.41 -3.38
N ARG A 184 -5.08 -7.50 -3.11
CA ARG A 184 -4.50 -8.70 -2.50
C ARG A 184 -3.45 -9.39 -3.37
N ASN A 185 -3.48 -9.16 -4.68
CA ASN A 185 -2.57 -9.71 -5.69
C ASN A 185 -2.18 -11.19 -5.47
N GLY A 186 -3.18 -12.04 -5.24
CA GLY A 186 -2.93 -13.47 -5.00
C GLY A 186 -2.12 -13.80 -3.74
N GLY A 187 -2.00 -12.87 -2.79
CA GLY A 187 -1.17 -13.01 -1.58
C GLY A 187 0.29 -12.63 -1.75
N VAL A 188 0.68 -12.13 -2.94
CA VAL A 188 2.03 -11.67 -3.23
C VAL A 188 2.14 -10.19 -2.84
N SER A 189 3.28 -9.76 -2.29
CA SER A 189 3.58 -8.36 -1.97
C SER A 189 4.31 -7.62 -3.08
N ASN A 190 4.38 -6.29 -3.00
CA ASN A 190 5.14 -5.43 -3.91
C ASN A 190 6.59 -5.92 -4.15
N LEU A 191 7.15 -6.72 -3.23
CA LEU A 191 8.49 -7.30 -3.35
C LEU A 191 8.53 -8.65 -4.08
N GLY A 192 7.39 -9.14 -4.57
CA GLY A 192 7.26 -10.49 -5.15
C GLY A 192 7.23 -11.61 -4.11
N LEU A 193 7.00 -11.30 -2.82
CA LEU A 193 7.05 -12.27 -1.72
C LEU A 193 5.65 -12.65 -1.23
N SER A 194 5.48 -13.88 -0.76
CA SER A 194 4.23 -14.43 -0.22
C SER A 194 4.49 -15.26 1.03
N LEU A 195 3.44 -15.50 1.83
CA LEU A 195 3.48 -16.33 3.04
C LEU A 195 3.26 -17.83 2.79
N GLU A 196 3.10 -18.24 1.53
CA GLU A 196 2.95 -19.64 1.11
C GLU A 196 4.28 -20.38 1.01
#